data_AF-A0A402CW44-F1
#
_entry.id   AF-A0A402CW44-F1
#
_cell.length_a   1.000
_cell.length_b   1.000
_cell.length_c   1.000
_cell.angle_alpha   90.00
_cell.angle_beta   90.00
_cell.angle_gamma   90.00
#
_symmetry.space_group_name_H-M   'P 1'
#
loop_
_entity.id
_entity.type
_entity.pdbx_description
1 polymer ?
#
loop_
_entity_poly.entity_id
_entity_poly.type
_entity_poly.pdbx_seq_one_letter_code
_entity_poly.pdbx_strand_id
1 'polypeptide(L)'
;MPEEIELPMDEVREKVHELHNEHAEKKREEGEEHEKSWTRLVALSTAILAAIAAVGALESGFLVNESLLQKNEQIGKLTQASDQWNYYQAEGLKSLIYQTAAQRLPVGSPATAQDQAQADHYQQKQAGIKADAEKLIKEAETSSTMSERYLARHHIFAFSVSLCQIAIALSAVAALTKRRRVWFIGLAAGAAGAGMLIYGFLRP
;
A
#
# COMPACT_ATOMS: atom_id res chain seq x y z
N MET A 1 71.43 56.87 2.19
CA MET A 1 71.61 55.69 1.32
C MET A 1 70.51 54.72 1.66
N PRO A 2 69.57 54.41 0.76
CA PRO A 2 68.65 53.31 0.97
C PRO A 2 69.42 52.00 0.79
N GLU A 3 69.42 51.15 1.81
CA GLU A 3 69.91 49.78 1.73
C GLU A 3 68.96 49.00 0.80
N GLU A 4 69.42 48.68 -0.41
CA GLU A 4 68.76 47.71 -1.28
C GLU A 4 68.84 46.35 -0.60
N ILE A 5 67.72 45.92 -0.01
CA ILE A 5 67.54 44.56 0.49
C ILE A 5 67.43 43.66 -0.75
N GLU A 6 68.59 43.24 -1.27
CA GLU A 6 68.69 42.12 -2.20
C GLU A 6 68.39 40.84 -1.41
N LEU A 7 67.12 40.54 -1.20
CA LEU A 7 66.71 39.20 -0.79
C LEU A 7 67.17 38.24 -1.92
N PRO A 8 67.98 37.22 -1.62
CA PRO A 8 68.39 36.25 -2.63
C PRO A 8 67.12 35.64 -3.24
N MET A 9 67.01 35.70 -4.58
CA MET A 9 65.85 35.20 -5.32
C MET A 9 65.48 33.75 -4.97
N ASP A 10 66.44 32.98 -4.46
CA ASP A 10 66.26 31.62 -3.97
C ASP A 10 65.44 31.54 -2.67
N GLU A 11 65.64 32.46 -1.72
CA GLU A 11 64.90 32.52 -0.45
C GLU A 11 63.45 32.98 -0.68
N VAL A 12 63.24 33.92 -1.60
CA VAL A 12 61.90 34.33 -2.03
C VAL A 12 61.17 33.18 -2.72
N ARG A 13 61.87 32.42 -3.55
CA ARG A 13 61.31 31.25 -4.26
C ARG A 13 60.98 30.11 -3.31
N GLU A 14 61.82 29.87 -2.30
CA GLU A 14 61.57 28.88 -1.24
C GLU A 14 60.34 29.25 -0.43
N LYS A 15 60.22 30.51 0.02
CA LYS A 15 59.07 31.00 0.78
C LYS A 15 57.77 31.00 -0.03
N VAL A 16 57.84 31.28 -1.33
CA VAL A 16 56.69 31.13 -2.24
C VAL A 16 56.29 29.66 -2.38
N HIS A 17 57.24 28.74 -2.48
CA HIS A 17 56.95 27.30 -2.52
C HIS A 17 56.35 26.77 -1.22
N GLU A 18 56.87 27.22 -0.07
CA GLU A 18 56.36 26.89 1.26
C GLU A 18 54.92 27.38 1.43
N LEU A 19 54.64 28.65 1.11
CA LEU A 19 53.28 29.21 1.13
C LEU A 19 52.33 28.49 0.15
N HIS A 20 52.82 28.06 -1.02
CA HIS A 20 52.01 27.29 -1.96
C HIS A 20 51.67 25.90 -1.43
N ASN A 21 52.62 25.25 -0.75
CA ASN A 21 52.43 23.96 -0.11
C ASN A 21 51.48 24.07 1.09
N GLU A 22 51.64 25.05 1.98
CA GLU A 22 50.72 25.29 3.09
C GLU A 22 49.29 25.58 2.60
N HIS A 23 49.14 26.39 1.55
CA HIS A 23 47.82 26.64 0.94
C HIS A 23 47.24 25.38 0.29
N ALA A 24 48.08 24.51 -0.28
CA ALA A 24 47.64 23.24 -0.86
C ALA A 24 47.22 22.24 0.23
N GLU A 25 47.92 22.19 1.35
CA GLU A 25 47.58 21.37 2.52
C GLU A 25 46.30 21.84 3.19
N LYS A 26 46.15 23.14 3.48
CA LYS A 26 44.90 23.70 4.03
C LYS A 26 43.70 23.42 3.13
N LYS A 27 43.83 23.57 1.81
CA LYS A 27 42.76 23.22 0.85
C LYS A 27 42.43 21.73 0.84
N ARG A 28 43.40 20.86 1.08
CA ARG A 28 43.19 19.41 1.19
C ARG A 28 42.47 19.06 2.49
N GLU A 29 42.90 19.62 3.62
CA GLU A 29 42.25 19.45 4.93
C GLU A 29 40.80 19.96 4.94
N GLU A 30 40.58 21.18 4.43
CA GLU A 30 39.23 21.75 4.26
C GLU A 30 38.36 20.87 3.35
N GLY A 31 38.93 20.36 2.25
CA GLY A 31 38.25 19.45 1.33
C GLY A 31 37.82 18.13 1.98
N GLU A 32 38.70 17.53 2.79
CA GLU A 32 38.41 16.31 3.55
C GLU A 32 37.35 16.52 4.63
N GLU A 33 37.40 17.65 5.34
CA GLU A 33 36.41 17.97 6.37
C GLU A 33 35.01 18.21 5.76
N HIS A 34 34.96 18.93 4.63
CA HIS A 34 33.73 19.11 3.86
C HIS A 34 33.17 17.79 3.32
N GLU A 35 34.02 16.85 2.91
CA GLU A 35 33.58 15.53 2.45
C GLU A 35 33.01 14.68 3.60
N LYS A 36 33.67 14.69 4.77
CA LYS A 36 33.21 14.00 5.99
C LYS A 36 31.87 14.56 6.46
N SER A 37 31.73 15.89 6.47
CA SER A 37 30.48 16.59 6.84
C SER A 37 29.34 16.26 5.87
N TRP A 38 29.60 16.27 4.56
CA TRP A 38 28.60 15.91 3.55
C TRP A 38 28.15 14.46 3.67
N THR A 39 29.08 13.52 3.86
CA THR A 39 28.76 12.10 4.03
C THR A 39 27.89 11.86 5.27
N ARG A 40 28.14 12.59 6.36
CA ARG A 40 27.30 12.57 7.57
C ARG A 40 25.88 13.06 7.29
N LEU A 41 25.72 14.13 6.50
CA LEU A 41 24.40 14.63 6.10
C LEU A 41 23.62 13.62 5.24
N VAL A 42 24.30 12.96 4.29
CA VAL A 42 23.69 11.90 3.48
C VAL A 42 23.20 10.76 4.38
N ALA A 43 24.03 10.29 5.32
CA ALA A 43 23.65 9.24 6.26
C ALA A 43 22.44 9.64 7.13
N LEU A 44 22.44 10.87 7.68
CA LEU A 44 21.33 11.37 8.49
C LEU A 44 20.03 11.48 7.68
N SER A 45 20.08 12.03 6.47
CA SER A 45 18.92 12.13 5.59
C SER A 45 18.35 10.75 5.24
N THR A 46 19.21 9.76 5.01
CA THR A 46 18.81 8.39 4.72
C THR A 46 18.12 7.73 5.92
N ALA A 47 18.64 7.94 7.13
CA ALA A 47 18.03 7.44 8.36
C ALA A 47 16.63 8.03 8.60
N ILE A 48 16.45 9.34 8.37
CA ILE A 48 15.14 10.00 8.48
C ILE A 48 14.16 9.43 7.45
N LEU A 49 14.57 9.28 6.19
CA LEU A 49 13.73 8.69 5.14
C LEU A 49 13.34 7.25 5.47
N ALA A 50 14.25 6.47 6.06
CA ALA A 50 13.96 5.10 6.50
C ALA A 50 12.91 5.07 7.62
N ALA A 51 12.98 5.98 8.60
CA ALA A 51 11.97 6.09 9.64
C ALA A 51 10.59 6.45 9.08
N ILE A 52 10.52 7.39 8.13
CA ILE A 52 9.27 7.77 7.44
C ILE A 52 8.72 6.58 6.64
N ALA A 53 9.57 5.87 5.90
CA ALA A 53 9.19 4.68 5.15
C ALA A 53 8.64 3.57 6.06
N ALA A 54 9.25 3.37 7.24
CA ALA A 54 8.80 2.38 8.21
C ALA A 54 7.40 2.70 8.74
N VAL A 55 7.12 3.96 9.08
CA VAL A 55 5.78 4.40 9.50
C VAL A 55 4.76 4.19 8.38
N GLY A 56 5.09 4.59 7.15
CA GLY A 56 4.22 4.39 5.99
C GLY A 56 3.92 2.91 5.75
N ALA A 57 4.91 2.03 5.91
CA ALA A 57 4.75 0.60 5.72
C ALA A 57 3.83 -0.04 6.78
N LEU A 58 3.92 0.41 8.05
CA LEU A 58 3.04 -0.05 9.12
C LEU A 58 1.57 0.33 8.85
N GLU A 59 1.31 1.58 8.49
CA GLU A 59 -0.05 2.05 8.16
C GLU A 59 -0.60 1.36 6.90
N SER A 60 0.23 1.21 5.87
CA SER A 60 -0.09 0.43 4.67
C SER A 60 -0.50 -0.99 5.04
N GLY A 61 0.26 -1.66 5.91
CA GLY A 61 -0.01 -3.01 6.38
C GLY A 61 -1.31 -3.12 7.17
N PHE A 62 -1.58 -2.17 8.06
CA PHE A 62 -2.82 -2.12 8.84
C PHE A 62 -4.06 -2.00 7.92
N LEU A 63 -4.03 -1.09 6.94
CA LEU A 63 -5.12 -0.90 5.99
C LEU A 63 -5.39 -2.13 5.11
N VAL A 64 -4.32 -2.83 4.68
CA VAL A 64 -4.47 -4.10 3.97
C VAL A 64 -5.14 -5.13 4.86
N ASN A 65 -4.70 -5.26 6.10
CA ASN A 65 -5.27 -6.22 7.03
C ASN A 65 -6.78 -5.99 7.26
N GLU A 66 -7.18 -4.73 7.47
CA GLU A 66 -8.60 -4.37 7.57
C GLU A 66 -9.38 -4.66 6.28
N SER A 67 -8.80 -4.35 5.12
CA SER A 67 -9.43 -4.65 3.83
C SER A 67 -9.64 -6.15 3.61
N LEU A 68 -8.71 -6.98 4.08
CA LEU A 68 -8.76 -8.44 4.01
C LEU A 68 -9.81 -9.00 4.97
N LEU A 69 -9.90 -8.45 6.19
CA LEU A 69 -10.93 -8.84 7.15
C LEU A 69 -12.33 -8.60 6.56
N GLN A 70 -12.57 -7.42 5.98
CA GLN A 70 -13.85 -7.08 5.34
C GLN A 70 -14.17 -7.99 4.15
N LYS A 71 -13.16 -8.33 3.31
CA LYS A 71 -13.35 -9.30 2.22
C LYS A 71 -13.66 -10.71 2.74
N ASN A 72 -13.03 -11.14 3.83
CA ASN A 72 -13.30 -12.45 4.42
C ASN A 72 -14.73 -12.52 4.96
N GLU A 73 -15.21 -11.46 5.62
CA GLU A 73 -16.61 -11.36 6.04
C GLU A 73 -17.57 -11.38 4.84
N GLN A 74 -17.25 -10.66 3.76
CA GLN A 74 -18.00 -10.69 2.51
C GLN A 74 -18.07 -12.11 1.92
N ILE A 75 -16.94 -12.80 1.83
CA ILE A 75 -16.86 -14.18 1.34
C ILE A 75 -17.74 -15.08 2.21
N GLY A 76 -17.67 -14.96 3.54
CA GLY A 76 -18.52 -15.71 4.46
C GLY A 76 -20.02 -15.50 4.20
N LYS A 77 -20.45 -14.26 3.98
CA LYS A 77 -21.85 -13.95 3.63
C LYS A 77 -22.25 -14.50 2.26
N LEU A 78 -21.37 -14.41 1.27
CA LEU A 78 -21.61 -14.97 -0.06
C LEU A 78 -21.69 -16.50 -0.03
N THR A 79 -20.89 -17.17 0.81
CA THR A 79 -21.01 -18.62 1.05
C THR A 79 -22.37 -18.95 1.65
N GLN A 80 -22.81 -18.22 2.69
CA GLN A 80 -24.15 -18.43 3.27
C GLN A 80 -25.26 -18.17 2.23
N ALA A 81 -25.14 -17.15 1.40
CA ALA A 81 -26.09 -16.88 0.33
C ALA A 81 -26.11 -18.00 -0.73
N SER A 82 -24.94 -18.55 -1.07
CA SER A 82 -24.83 -19.72 -1.95
C SER A 82 -25.55 -20.94 -1.36
N ASP A 83 -25.41 -21.18 -0.05
CA ASP A 83 -26.13 -22.25 0.62
C ASP A 83 -27.64 -22.03 0.56
N GLN A 84 -28.13 -20.79 0.77
CA GLN A 84 -29.54 -20.46 0.60
C GLN A 84 -30.03 -20.69 -0.83
N TRP A 85 -29.24 -20.36 -1.85
CA TRP A 85 -29.59 -20.69 -3.24
C TRP A 85 -29.65 -22.20 -3.49
N ASN A 86 -28.76 -22.97 -2.89
CA ASN A 86 -28.80 -24.43 -2.96
C ASN A 86 -30.08 -24.97 -2.31
N TYR A 87 -30.48 -24.44 -1.14
CA TYR A 87 -31.75 -24.79 -0.51
C TYR A 87 -32.96 -24.39 -1.37
N TYR A 88 -32.95 -23.18 -1.95
CA TYR A 88 -34.01 -22.71 -2.84
C TYR A 88 -34.20 -23.66 -4.03
N GLN A 89 -33.11 -24.10 -4.65
CA GLN A 89 -33.15 -25.04 -5.77
C GLN A 89 -33.63 -26.43 -5.33
N ALA A 90 -33.21 -26.89 -4.15
CA ALA A 90 -33.67 -28.16 -3.59
C ALA A 90 -35.18 -28.17 -3.29
N GLU A 91 -35.72 -27.11 -2.69
CA GLU A 91 -37.16 -26.99 -2.43
C GLU A 91 -37.96 -26.86 -3.74
N GLY A 92 -37.40 -26.19 -4.75
CA GLY A 92 -38.00 -26.12 -6.10
C GLY A 92 -38.09 -27.49 -6.76
N LEU A 93 -37.04 -28.29 -6.65
CA LEU A 93 -37.04 -29.67 -7.14
C LEU A 93 -38.09 -30.52 -6.42
N LYS A 94 -38.24 -30.38 -5.09
CA LYS A 94 -39.30 -31.07 -4.32
C LYS A 94 -40.68 -30.67 -4.80
N SER A 95 -40.94 -29.36 -4.97
CA SER A 95 -42.21 -28.87 -5.52
C SER A 95 -42.52 -29.47 -6.89
N LEU A 96 -41.52 -29.50 -7.79
CA LEU A 96 -41.67 -30.07 -9.13
C LEU A 96 -41.96 -31.59 -9.09
N ILE A 97 -41.33 -32.33 -8.17
CA ILE A 97 -41.60 -33.76 -7.97
C ILE A 97 -43.06 -33.98 -7.57
N TYR A 98 -43.57 -33.23 -6.58
CA TYR A 98 -44.97 -33.35 -6.16
C TYR A 98 -45.97 -32.89 -7.23
N GLN A 99 -45.68 -31.82 -7.98
CA GLN A 99 -46.49 -31.42 -9.14
C GLN A 99 -46.56 -32.54 -10.19
N THR A 100 -45.41 -33.15 -10.50
CA THR A 100 -45.33 -34.24 -11.47
C THR A 100 -46.06 -35.49 -10.96
N ALA A 101 -46.01 -35.78 -9.66
CA ALA A 101 -46.75 -36.87 -9.04
C ALA A 101 -48.28 -36.64 -9.12
N ALA A 102 -48.74 -35.44 -8.77
CA ALA A 102 -50.15 -35.07 -8.85
C ALA A 102 -50.72 -35.20 -10.27
N GLN A 103 -49.95 -34.85 -11.30
CA GLN A 103 -50.33 -34.97 -12.71
C GLN A 103 -50.49 -36.42 -13.19
N ARG A 104 -49.87 -37.39 -12.51
CA ARG A 104 -49.99 -38.83 -12.83
C ARG A 104 -51.20 -39.49 -12.16
N LEU A 105 -51.83 -38.81 -11.22
CA LEU A 105 -52.97 -39.34 -10.46
C LEU A 105 -54.31 -38.96 -11.13
N PRO A 106 -55.38 -39.74 -10.90
CA PRO A 106 -56.71 -39.41 -11.41
C PRO A 106 -57.20 -38.05 -10.91
N VAL A 107 -57.71 -37.23 -11.83
CA VAL A 107 -58.21 -35.88 -11.53
C VAL A 107 -59.30 -35.94 -10.47
N GLY A 108 -59.16 -35.13 -9.41
CA GLY A 108 -60.12 -35.06 -8.31
C GLY A 108 -59.95 -36.11 -7.21
N SER A 109 -58.91 -36.96 -7.29
CA SER A 109 -58.63 -37.91 -6.21
C SER A 109 -58.08 -37.20 -4.95
N PRO A 110 -58.33 -37.73 -3.74
CA PRO A 110 -57.75 -37.18 -2.50
C PRO A 110 -56.21 -37.13 -2.53
N ALA A 111 -55.57 -38.10 -3.20
CA ALA A 111 -54.13 -38.14 -3.37
C ALA A 111 -53.61 -36.99 -4.25
N THR A 112 -54.33 -36.63 -5.31
CA THR A 112 -54.01 -35.47 -6.16
C THR A 112 -54.04 -34.17 -5.36
N ALA A 113 -55.05 -33.97 -4.50
CA ALA A 113 -55.16 -32.78 -3.67
C ALA A 113 -54.04 -32.71 -2.62
N GLN A 114 -53.64 -33.85 -2.06
CA GLN A 114 -52.54 -33.93 -1.10
C GLN A 114 -51.19 -33.57 -1.75
N ASP A 115 -50.89 -34.10 -2.93
CA ASP A 115 -49.63 -33.80 -3.63
C ASP A 115 -49.58 -32.35 -4.12
N GLN A 116 -50.71 -31.77 -4.57
CA GLN A 116 -50.79 -30.35 -4.89
C GLN A 116 -50.52 -29.47 -3.67
N ALA A 117 -51.12 -29.79 -2.51
CA ALA A 117 -50.86 -29.04 -1.28
C ALA A 117 -49.39 -29.13 -0.84
N GLN A 118 -48.72 -30.28 -1.04
CA GLN A 118 -47.29 -30.41 -0.78
C GLN A 118 -46.45 -29.55 -1.74
N ALA A 119 -46.77 -29.56 -3.04
CA ALA A 119 -46.09 -28.70 -4.00
C ALA A 119 -46.19 -27.22 -3.61
N ASP A 120 -47.40 -26.74 -3.31
CA ASP A 120 -47.64 -25.35 -2.89
C ASP A 120 -46.87 -24.99 -1.61
N HIS A 121 -46.82 -25.92 -0.64
CA HIS A 121 -46.04 -25.73 0.58
C HIS A 121 -44.53 -25.56 0.31
N TYR A 122 -43.94 -26.39 -0.56
CA TYR A 122 -42.54 -26.24 -0.95
C TYR A 122 -42.29 -24.95 -1.74
N GLN A 123 -43.23 -24.57 -2.61
CA GLN A 123 -43.16 -23.32 -3.36
C GLN A 123 -43.25 -22.08 -2.46
N GLN A 124 -44.07 -22.11 -1.40
CA GLN A 124 -44.11 -21.04 -0.40
C GLN A 124 -42.78 -20.91 0.37
N LYS A 125 -42.13 -22.02 0.71
CA LYS A 125 -40.81 -21.99 1.37
C LYS A 125 -39.74 -21.34 0.52
N GLN A 126 -39.77 -21.53 -0.81
CA GLN A 126 -38.82 -20.90 -1.72
C GLN A 126 -38.81 -19.38 -1.63
N ALA A 127 -39.96 -18.73 -1.41
CA ALA A 127 -40.04 -17.27 -1.31
C ALA A 127 -39.25 -16.73 -0.10
N GLY A 128 -39.33 -17.40 1.05
CA GLY A 128 -38.56 -17.03 2.25
C GLY A 128 -37.07 -17.23 2.04
N ILE A 129 -36.67 -18.40 1.51
CA ILE A 129 -35.26 -18.73 1.25
C ILE A 129 -34.62 -17.74 0.26
N LYS A 130 -35.37 -17.35 -0.78
CA LYS A 130 -34.91 -16.37 -1.76
C LYS A 130 -34.69 -15.00 -1.11
N ALA A 131 -35.63 -14.54 -0.28
CA ALA A 131 -35.50 -13.27 0.43
C ALA A 131 -34.28 -13.26 1.37
N ASP A 132 -34.02 -14.37 2.06
CA ASP A 132 -32.85 -14.52 2.93
C ASP A 132 -31.53 -14.51 2.13
N ALA A 133 -31.50 -15.20 0.97
CA ALA A 133 -30.35 -15.17 0.07
C ALA A 133 -30.06 -13.75 -0.46
N GLU A 134 -31.09 -13.04 -0.91
CA GLU A 134 -30.96 -11.66 -1.41
C GLU A 134 -30.50 -10.69 -0.32
N LYS A 135 -30.99 -10.87 0.92
CA LYS A 135 -30.54 -10.09 2.07
C LYS A 135 -29.04 -10.31 2.35
N LEU A 136 -28.58 -11.55 2.36
CA LEU A 136 -27.16 -11.88 2.56
C LEU A 136 -26.27 -11.29 1.46
N ILE A 137 -26.71 -11.31 0.20
CA ILE A 137 -26.00 -10.68 -0.92
C ILE A 137 -25.89 -9.17 -0.70
N LYS A 138 -26.99 -8.51 -0.34
CA LYS A 138 -26.99 -7.06 -0.08
C LYS A 138 -26.08 -6.67 1.08
N GLU A 139 -26.04 -7.49 2.13
CA GLU A 139 -25.12 -7.30 3.26
C GLU A 139 -23.65 -7.60 2.92
N ALA A 140 -23.40 -8.38 1.86
CA ALA A 140 -22.06 -8.64 1.33
C ALA A 140 -21.58 -7.44 0.48
N GLU A 141 -22.47 -6.83 -0.31
CA GLU A 141 -22.16 -5.64 -1.12
C GLU A 141 -21.72 -4.45 -0.26
N THR A 142 -22.37 -4.22 0.89
CA THR A 142 -21.97 -3.14 1.80
C THR A 142 -20.56 -3.31 2.35
N SER A 143 -20.13 -4.56 2.59
CA SER A 143 -18.75 -4.88 3.00
C SER A 143 -17.73 -4.60 1.88
N SER A 144 -18.09 -4.88 0.62
CA SER A 144 -17.25 -4.62 -0.55
C SER A 144 -16.89 -3.14 -0.66
N THR A 145 -17.87 -2.24 -0.50
CA THR A 145 -17.65 -0.79 -0.60
C THR A 145 -16.69 -0.28 0.48
N MET A 146 -16.73 -0.85 1.68
CA MET A 146 -15.79 -0.48 2.75
C MET A 146 -14.38 -0.99 2.45
N SER A 147 -14.25 -2.23 1.98
CA SER A 147 -12.94 -2.80 1.58
C SER A 147 -12.25 -1.98 0.49
N GLU A 148 -13.00 -1.53 -0.54
CA GLU A 148 -12.46 -0.69 -1.61
C GLU A 148 -11.90 0.65 -1.10
N ARG A 149 -12.55 1.25 -0.09
CA ARG A 149 -12.05 2.48 0.53
C ARG A 149 -10.72 2.26 1.26
N TYR A 150 -10.59 1.16 2.01
CA TYR A 150 -9.33 0.81 2.67
C TYR A 150 -8.20 0.55 1.66
N LEU A 151 -8.49 -0.14 0.56
CA LEU A 151 -7.50 -0.39 -0.50
C LEU A 151 -7.05 0.88 -1.22
N ALA A 152 -7.97 1.82 -1.50
CA ALA A 152 -7.62 3.10 -2.09
C ALA A 152 -6.64 3.89 -1.20
N ARG A 153 -6.84 3.84 0.12
CA ARG A 153 -5.93 4.48 1.09
C ARG A 153 -4.59 3.75 1.18
N HIS A 154 -4.61 2.42 1.19
CA HIS A 154 -3.40 1.59 1.12
C HIS A 154 -2.50 1.98 -0.05
N HIS A 155 -3.05 2.17 -1.25
CA HIS A 155 -2.25 2.55 -2.42
C HIS A 155 -1.46 3.84 -2.22
N ILE A 156 -2.01 4.83 -1.52
CA ILE A 156 -1.32 6.09 -1.24
C ILE A 156 -0.11 5.86 -0.33
N PHE A 157 -0.29 5.07 0.74
CA PHE A 157 0.81 4.72 1.65
C PHE A 157 1.87 3.86 0.96
N ALA A 158 1.46 2.89 0.14
CA ALA A 158 2.37 2.07 -0.64
C ALA A 158 3.25 2.94 -1.58
N PHE A 159 2.65 3.90 -2.30
CA PHE A 159 3.41 4.82 -3.15
C PHE A 159 4.37 5.70 -2.36
N SER A 160 3.94 6.21 -1.19
CA SER A 160 4.81 6.95 -0.28
C SER A 160 6.04 6.14 0.12
N VAL A 161 5.84 4.89 0.55
CA VAL A 161 6.94 4.00 0.96
C VAL A 161 7.89 3.72 -0.21
N SER A 162 7.36 3.45 -1.40
CA SER A 162 8.18 3.24 -2.60
C SER A 162 9.02 4.46 -2.97
N LEU A 163 8.47 5.67 -2.87
CA LEU A 163 9.23 6.91 -3.11
C LEU A 163 10.35 7.10 -2.09
N CYS A 164 10.09 6.82 -0.81
CA CYS A 164 11.14 6.84 0.22
C CYS A 164 12.23 5.79 -0.04
N GLN A 165 11.89 4.59 -0.51
CA GLN A 165 12.86 3.56 -0.89
C GLN A 165 13.75 4.00 -2.06
N ILE A 166 13.16 4.61 -3.09
CA ILE A 166 13.91 5.20 -4.21
C ILE A 166 14.87 6.29 -3.70
N ALA A 167 14.41 7.15 -2.79
CA ALA A 167 15.22 8.20 -2.18
C ALA A 167 16.41 7.65 -1.37
N ILE A 168 16.20 6.56 -0.61
CA ILE A 168 17.24 5.84 0.13
C ILE A 168 18.26 5.24 -0.84
N ALA A 169 17.81 4.57 -1.91
CA ALA A 169 18.68 3.99 -2.92
C ALA A 169 19.52 5.07 -3.63
N LEU A 170 18.91 6.20 -4.00
CA LEU A 170 19.62 7.35 -4.58
C LEU A 170 20.62 7.97 -3.61
N SER A 171 20.31 8.00 -2.31
CA SER A 171 21.24 8.48 -1.27
C SER A 171 22.46 7.58 -1.14
N ALA A 172 22.27 6.25 -1.21
CA ALA A 172 23.38 5.29 -1.24
C ALA A 172 24.25 5.44 -2.51
N VAL A 173 23.63 5.58 -3.69
CA VAL A 173 24.34 5.83 -4.95
C VAL A 173 25.09 7.16 -4.89
N ALA A 174 24.48 8.21 -4.32
CA ALA A 174 25.12 9.51 -4.17
C ALA A 174 26.36 9.40 -3.28
N ALA A 175 26.27 8.72 -2.13
CA ALA A 175 27.39 8.49 -1.22
C ALA A 175 28.55 7.76 -1.92
N LEU A 176 28.25 6.71 -2.70
CA LEU A 176 29.27 5.93 -3.41
C LEU A 176 29.91 6.71 -4.57
N THR A 177 29.13 7.47 -5.32
CA THR A 177 29.60 8.22 -6.50
C THR A 177 30.15 9.60 -6.16
N LYS A 178 30.08 10.03 -4.89
CA LYS A 178 30.40 11.39 -4.41
C LYS A 178 29.72 12.50 -5.22
N ARG A 179 28.56 12.23 -5.83
CA ARG A 179 27.82 13.19 -6.68
C ARG A 179 26.67 13.86 -5.92
N ARG A 180 26.89 15.10 -5.49
CA ARG A 180 25.88 15.93 -4.78
C ARG A 180 24.56 16.08 -5.54
N ARG A 181 24.58 16.11 -6.88
CA ARG A 181 23.35 16.21 -7.71
C ARG A 181 22.41 15.02 -7.51
N VAL A 182 22.95 13.81 -7.38
CA VAL A 182 22.15 12.59 -7.17
C VAL A 182 21.48 12.62 -5.80
N TRP A 183 22.18 13.16 -4.80
CA TRP A 183 21.62 13.35 -3.45
C TRP A 183 20.44 14.32 -3.43
N PHE A 184 20.52 15.45 -4.16
CA PHE A 184 19.38 16.37 -4.27
C PHE A 184 18.16 15.75 -4.96
N ILE A 185 18.36 14.92 -5.99
CA ILE A 185 17.27 14.17 -6.63
C ILE A 185 16.65 13.18 -5.64
N GLY A 186 17.48 12.48 -4.85
CA GLY A 186 17.03 11.60 -3.77
C GLY A 186 16.21 12.35 -2.72
N LEU A 187 16.68 13.51 -2.26
CA LEU A 187 15.95 14.36 -1.32
C LEU A 187 14.60 14.84 -1.89
N ALA A 188 14.54 15.22 -3.16
CA ALA A 188 13.29 15.62 -3.80
C ALA A 188 12.28 14.46 -3.86
N ALA A 189 12.74 13.26 -4.21
CA ALA A 189 11.91 12.05 -4.19
C ALA A 189 11.44 11.72 -2.76
N GLY A 190 12.32 11.87 -1.77
CA GLY A 190 12.03 11.65 -0.36
C GLY A 190 11.01 12.64 0.20
N ALA A 191 11.11 13.91 -0.18
CA ALA A 191 10.15 14.96 0.18
C ALA A 191 8.79 14.70 -0.45
N ALA A 192 8.74 14.25 -1.71
CA ALA A 192 7.50 13.83 -2.37
C ALA A 192 6.86 12.62 -1.65
N GLY A 193 7.66 11.65 -1.23
CA GLY A 193 7.21 10.51 -0.41
C GLY A 193 6.62 10.98 0.92
N ALA A 194 7.35 11.81 1.68
CA ALA A 194 6.85 12.36 2.94
C ALA A 194 5.55 13.18 2.76
N GLY A 195 5.45 13.95 1.68
CA GLY A 195 4.23 14.68 1.32
C GLY A 195 3.05 13.75 1.05
N MET A 196 3.27 12.66 0.32
CA MET A 196 2.24 11.62 0.09
C MET A 196 1.81 10.93 1.39
N LEU A 197 2.75 10.67 2.31
CA LEU A 197 2.44 10.10 3.62
C LEU A 197 1.49 11.01 4.40
N ILE A 198 1.82 12.30 4.49
CA ILE A 198 0.98 13.30 5.17
C ILE A 198 -0.40 13.39 4.50
N TYR A 199 -0.44 13.39 3.16
CA TYR A 199 -1.70 13.38 2.41
C TYR A 199 -2.54 12.12 2.70
N GLY A 200 -1.91 10.95 2.82
CA GLY A 200 -2.58 9.70 3.20
C GLY A 200 -3.17 9.72 4.61
N PHE A 201 -2.55 10.46 5.54
CA PHE A 201 -3.10 10.71 6.88
C PHE A 201 -4.28 11.68 6.86
N LEU A 202 -4.20 12.74 6.04
CA LEU A 202 -5.22 13.79 5.98
C LEU A 202 -6.48 13.39 5.20
N ARG A 203 -6.39 12.40 4.32
CA ARG A 203 -7.52 11.92 3.52
C ARG A 203 -8.44 11.02 4.36
N PRO A 204 -9.73 11.37 4.51
CA PRO A 204 -10.71 10.54 5.22
C PRO A 204 -11.05 9.26 4.46
#